data_AF-H1YAF0-F1
#
_entry.id   AF-H1YAF0-F1
#
_cell.length_a   1.000
_cell.length_b   1.000
_cell.length_c   1.000
_cell.angle_alpha   90.00
_cell.angle_beta   90.00
_cell.angle_gamma   90.00
#
_symmetry.space_group_name_H-M   'P 1'
#
loop_
_entity.id
_entity.type
_entity.pdbx_description
1 polymer ?
#
loop_
_entity_poly.entity_id
_entity_poly.type
_entity_poly.pdbx_seq_one_letter_code
_entity_poly.pdbx_strand_id
1 'polypeptide(L)'
;MEKLFKWASSTFALLPGVAIIVTNLGTPPGISKVLLGGIIEACGAFTLLTLNHRKVALSKIDQRKRKRAAITFFILFFLSLLIYIILFQVQVVEDPKYEPVLFPFWNNADLENMIQMAHSRYNALDMYGSQAVLNDINSSKMPIAITVVCFITTYTLVFEFLTLGFGFIAVAKNNVTPTTAT
;
A
#
# COMPACT_ATOMS: atom_id res chain seq x y z
N MET A 1 10.76 -24.90 6.91
CA MET A 1 9.45 -24.26 6.61
C MET A 1 8.97 -23.26 7.66
N GLU A 2 9.02 -23.53 8.97
CA GLU A 2 8.53 -22.55 9.97
C GLU A 2 9.36 -21.26 10.02
N LYS A 3 10.68 -21.45 10.07
CA LYS A 3 11.64 -20.34 9.97
C LYS A 3 11.36 -19.52 8.72
N LEU A 4 11.11 -20.17 7.58
CA LEU A 4 10.78 -19.51 6.32
C LEU A 4 9.54 -18.60 6.42
N PHE A 5 8.45 -19.03 7.08
CA PHE A 5 7.27 -18.18 7.25
C PHE A 5 7.47 -17.04 8.25
N LYS A 6 8.19 -17.28 9.35
CA LYS A 6 8.56 -16.21 10.31
C LYS A 6 9.44 -15.16 9.64
N TRP A 7 10.47 -15.62 8.91
CA TRP A 7 11.34 -14.76 8.12
C TRP A 7 10.57 -14.02 7.04
N ALA A 8 9.65 -14.67 6.33
CA ALA A 8 8.80 -14.03 5.33
C ALA A 8 7.94 -12.92 5.96
N SER A 9 7.24 -13.18 7.07
CA SER A 9 6.46 -12.14 7.75
C SER A 9 7.32 -10.97 8.24
N SER A 10 8.53 -11.24 8.76
CA SER A 10 9.45 -10.18 9.18
C SER A 10 10.00 -9.38 8.00
N THR A 11 10.30 -10.06 6.89
CA THR A 11 10.75 -9.45 5.64
C THR A 11 9.67 -8.53 5.08
N PHE A 12 8.45 -9.02 4.92
CA PHE A 12 7.36 -8.23 4.34
C PHE A 12 6.82 -7.12 5.25
N ALA A 13 7.17 -7.13 6.53
CA ALA A 13 6.89 -6.01 7.42
C ALA A 13 7.96 -4.91 7.38
N LEU A 14 9.23 -5.26 7.13
CA LEU A 14 10.38 -4.37 7.36
C LEU A 14 11.25 -4.04 6.13
N LEU A 15 11.08 -4.75 5.02
CA LEU A 15 11.81 -4.48 3.78
C LEU A 15 11.05 -3.58 2.81
N PRO A 16 9.72 -3.62 2.70
CA PRO A 16 9.02 -2.82 1.72
C PRO A 16 9.26 -1.32 1.85
N GLY A 17 9.22 -0.75 3.06
CA GLY A 17 9.42 0.69 3.23
C GLY A 17 10.85 1.11 2.95
N VAL A 18 11.84 0.31 3.34
CA VAL A 18 13.25 0.52 2.93
C VAL A 18 13.39 0.47 1.41
N ALA A 19 12.77 -0.52 0.76
CA ALA A 19 12.78 -0.65 -0.70
C ALA A 19 12.16 0.57 -1.39
N ILE A 20 11.06 1.11 -0.87
CA ILE A 20 10.41 2.34 -1.35
C ILE A 20 11.33 3.54 -1.22
N ILE A 21 11.99 3.71 -0.07
CA ILE A 21 12.90 4.85 0.17
C ILE A 21 14.07 4.84 -0.83
N VAL A 22 14.61 3.65 -1.13
CA VAL A 22 15.76 3.47 -2.03
C VAL A 22 15.34 3.60 -3.50
N THR A 23 14.28 2.91 -3.90
CA THR A 23 13.92 2.75 -5.33
C THR A 23 12.86 3.71 -5.82
N ASN A 24 12.13 4.38 -4.93
CA ASN A 24 10.92 5.15 -5.23
C ASN A 24 9.79 4.30 -5.85
N LEU A 25 9.91 2.97 -5.81
CA LEU A 25 8.96 2.05 -6.43
C LEU A 25 7.58 2.20 -5.79
N GLY A 26 6.55 2.37 -6.61
CA GLY A 26 5.17 2.48 -6.13
C GLY A 26 4.92 3.71 -5.25
N THR A 27 5.75 4.76 -5.32
CA THR A 27 5.44 6.04 -4.68
C THR A 27 4.72 6.93 -5.70
N PRO A 28 3.45 7.29 -5.47
CA PRO A 28 2.75 8.21 -6.35
C PRO A 28 3.45 9.59 -6.38
N PRO A 29 3.35 10.33 -7.48
CA PRO A 29 3.98 11.63 -7.60
C PRO A 29 3.45 12.63 -6.55
N GLY A 30 4.32 13.52 -6.08
CA GLY A 30 3.99 14.49 -5.03
C GLY A 30 3.95 13.92 -3.60
N ILE A 31 4.07 12.60 -3.42
CA ILE A 31 4.17 11.97 -2.10
C ILE A 31 5.65 11.75 -1.75
N SER A 32 6.05 12.14 -0.54
CA SER A 32 7.40 11.86 -0.04
C SER A 32 7.62 10.36 0.14
N LYS A 33 8.59 9.78 -0.59
CA LYS A 33 9.01 8.38 -0.43
C LYS A 33 9.45 8.03 0.99
N VAL A 34 10.02 8.99 1.71
CA VAL A 34 10.42 8.82 3.11
C VAL A 34 9.20 8.71 4.02
N LEU A 35 8.19 9.54 3.79
CA LEU A 35 6.93 9.48 4.55
C LEU A 35 6.21 8.16 4.28
N LEU A 36 6.04 7.79 3.00
CA LEU A 36 5.36 6.56 2.62
C LEU A 36 6.09 5.32 3.16
N GLY A 37 7.41 5.24 2.97
CA GLY A 37 8.22 4.16 3.52
C GLY A 37 8.12 4.09 5.04
N GLY A 38 8.24 5.23 5.73
CA GLY A 38 8.11 5.29 7.19
C GLY A 38 6.75 4.82 7.71
N ILE A 39 5.64 5.20 7.05
CA ILE A 39 4.29 4.74 7.40
C ILE A 39 4.20 3.22 7.25
N ILE A 40 4.67 2.67 6.14
CA ILE A 40 4.61 1.23 5.85
C ILE A 40 5.42 0.42 6.87
N GLU A 41 6.64 0.86 7.18
CA GLU A 41 7.49 0.22 8.20
C GLU A 41 6.84 0.28 9.58
N ALA A 42 6.28 1.45 9.96
CA ALA A 42 5.64 1.63 11.26
C ALA A 42 4.41 0.73 11.42
N CYS A 43 3.57 0.64 10.37
CA CYS A 43 2.41 -0.25 10.34
C CYS A 43 2.86 -1.72 10.40
N GLY A 44 3.83 -2.13 9.57
CA GLY A 44 4.32 -3.50 9.53
C GLY A 44 4.91 -3.95 10.86
N ALA A 45 5.73 -3.09 11.48
CA ALA A 45 6.29 -3.32 12.81
C ALA A 45 5.19 -3.44 13.88
N PHE A 46 4.20 -2.55 13.85
CA PHE A 46 3.07 -2.59 14.77
C PHE A 46 2.25 -3.88 14.62
N THR A 47 2.01 -4.33 13.40
CA THR A 47 1.32 -5.59 13.11
C THR A 47 2.09 -6.80 13.62
N LEU A 48 3.41 -6.85 13.42
CA LEU A 48 4.25 -7.92 13.98
C LEU A 48 4.24 -7.94 15.51
N LEU A 49 4.35 -6.77 16.15
CA LEU A 49 4.27 -6.66 17.61
C LEU A 49 2.93 -7.16 18.13
N THR A 50 1.83 -6.81 17.45
CA THR A 50 0.48 -7.25 17.81
C THR A 50 0.32 -8.76 17.64
N LEU A 51 0.80 -9.34 16.54
CA LEU A 51 0.80 -10.79 16.32
C LEU A 51 1.63 -11.53 17.37
N ASN A 52 2.79 -10.99 17.73
CA ASN A 52 3.66 -11.57 18.74
C ASN A 52 3.02 -11.50 20.14
N HIS A 53 2.47 -10.35 20.51
CA HIS A 53 1.78 -10.15 21.78
C HIS A 53 0.58 -11.11 21.93
N ARG A 54 -0.16 -11.35 20.84
CA ARG A 54 -1.32 -12.26 20.83
C ARG A 54 -0.99 -13.70 20.44
N LYS A 55 0.28 -14.09 20.34
CA LYS A 55 0.71 -15.40 19.85
C LYS A 55 0.06 -16.57 20.62
N VAL A 56 -0.06 -16.46 21.95
CA VAL A 56 -0.69 -17.50 22.80
C VAL A 56 -2.19 -17.62 22.54
N ALA A 57 -2.88 -16.50 22.32
CA ALA A 57 -4.31 -16.52 21.99
C ALA A 57 -4.54 -17.10 20.58
N LEU A 58 -3.71 -16.70 19.61
CA LEU A 58 -3.76 -17.20 18.24
C LEU A 58 -3.39 -18.68 18.13
N SER A 59 -2.54 -19.18 19.02
CA SER A 59 -2.17 -20.60 19.03
C SER A 59 -3.35 -21.49 19.46
N LYS A 60 -4.26 -20.99 20.30
CA LYS A 60 -5.48 -21.71 20.73
C LYS A 60 -6.56 -21.79 19.63
N ILE A 61 -6.45 -21.00 18.58
CA ILE A 61 -7.40 -21.04 17.45
C ILE A 61 -7.21 -22.34 16.65
N ASP A 62 -8.31 -22.95 16.22
CA ASP A 62 -8.29 -24.13 15.36
C ASP A 62 -7.46 -23.91 14.08
N GLN A 63 -6.73 -24.93 13.66
CA GLN A 63 -5.83 -24.89 12.51
C GLN A 63 -6.57 -24.56 11.21
N ARG A 64 -7.80 -25.08 11.04
CA ARG A 64 -8.59 -24.81 9.81
C ARG A 64 -8.99 -23.33 9.76
N LYS A 65 -9.43 -22.76 10.89
CA LYS A 65 -9.77 -21.33 10.98
C LYS A 65 -8.58 -20.43 10.68
N ARG A 66 -7.39 -20.75 11.19
CA ARG A 66 -6.16 -19.99 10.87
C ARG A 66 -5.79 -20.05 9.39
N LYS A 67 -5.84 -21.25 8.78
CA LYS A 67 -5.56 -21.39 7.34
C LYS A 67 -6.55 -20.58 6.50
N ARG A 68 -7.85 -20.60 6.85
CA ARG A 68 -8.86 -19.77 6.19
C ARG A 68 -8.53 -18.28 6.32
N ALA A 69 -8.20 -17.80 7.52
CA ALA A 69 -7.81 -16.40 7.73
C ALA A 69 -6.58 -16.01 6.88
N ALA A 70 -5.54 -16.84 6.85
CA ALA A 70 -4.36 -16.60 6.03
C ALA A 70 -4.71 -16.53 4.53
N ILE A 71 -5.53 -17.46 4.03
CA ILE A 71 -6.01 -17.43 2.63
C ILE A 71 -6.81 -16.16 2.37
N THR A 72 -7.70 -15.75 3.28
CA THR A 72 -8.45 -14.50 3.16
C THR A 72 -7.52 -13.30 3.07
N PHE A 73 -6.48 -13.22 3.90
CA PHE A 73 -5.48 -12.15 3.79
C PHE A 73 -4.72 -12.17 2.46
N PHE A 74 -4.35 -13.34 1.92
CA PHE A 74 -3.73 -13.39 0.58
C PHE A 74 -4.68 -12.91 -0.51
N ILE A 75 -5.97 -13.26 -0.45
CA ILE A 75 -6.98 -12.75 -1.40
C ILE A 75 -7.10 -11.22 -1.27
N LEU A 76 -7.17 -10.70 -0.04
CA LEU A 76 -7.22 -9.26 0.21
C LEU A 76 -5.95 -8.54 -0.27
N PHE A 77 -4.78 -9.16 -0.14
CA PHE A 77 -3.54 -8.66 -0.73
C PHE A 77 -3.67 -8.46 -2.25
N PHE A 78 -4.14 -9.48 -2.99
CA PHE A 78 -4.33 -9.36 -4.44
C PHE A 78 -5.37 -8.30 -4.79
N LEU A 79 -6.46 -8.22 -4.02
CA LEU A 79 -7.50 -7.21 -4.22
C LEU A 79 -6.97 -5.80 -4.00
N SER A 80 -6.24 -5.56 -2.91
CA SER A 80 -5.61 -4.27 -2.62
C SER A 80 -4.56 -3.90 -3.66
N LEU A 81 -3.76 -4.87 -4.13
CA LEU A 81 -2.79 -4.63 -5.18
C LEU A 81 -3.47 -4.23 -6.50
N LEU A 82 -4.55 -4.93 -6.86
CA LEU A 82 -5.33 -4.59 -8.05
C LEU A 82 -5.94 -3.19 -7.95
N ILE A 83 -6.54 -2.86 -6.79
CA ILE A 83 -7.08 -1.51 -6.54
C ILE A 83 -5.97 -0.47 -6.67
N TYR A 84 -4.79 -0.72 -6.07
CA TYR A 84 -3.66 0.19 -6.16
C TYR A 84 -3.22 0.41 -7.62
N ILE A 85 -3.13 -0.66 -8.43
CA ILE A 85 -2.77 -0.56 -9.86
C ILE A 85 -3.81 0.27 -10.61
N ILE A 86 -5.11 0.04 -10.37
CA ILE A 86 -6.19 0.81 -10.99
C ILE A 86 -6.10 2.29 -10.58
N LEU A 87 -5.91 2.56 -9.29
CA LEU A 87 -5.74 3.93 -8.79
C LEU A 87 -4.57 4.63 -9.49
N PHE A 88 -3.43 3.95 -9.58
CA PHE A 88 -2.24 4.47 -10.26
C PHE A 88 -2.52 4.76 -11.73
N GLN A 89 -3.09 3.81 -12.47
CA GLN A 89 -3.38 3.97 -13.89
C GLN A 89 -4.39 5.09 -14.18
N VAL A 90 -5.39 5.28 -13.30
CA VAL A 90 -6.42 6.30 -13.51
C VAL A 90 -5.92 7.68 -13.11
N GLN A 91 -5.19 7.80 -11.99
CA GLN A 91 -4.86 9.09 -11.39
C GLN A 91 -3.45 9.59 -11.67
N VAL A 92 -2.51 8.72 -12.07
CA VAL A 92 -1.15 9.13 -12.42
C VAL A 92 -1.04 9.26 -13.93
N VAL A 93 -0.58 10.43 -14.37
CA VAL A 93 -0.30 10.73 -15.78
C VAL A 93 1.22 10.79 -15.92
N GLU A 94 1.77 9.86 -16.70
CA GLU A 94 3.21 9.76 -16.99
C GLU A 94 3.45 10.24 -18.43
N ASP A 95 4.03 11.42 -18.59
CA ASP A 95 4.41 11.96 -19.91
C ASP A 95 5.94 12.06 -20.01
N PRO A 96 6.59 11.61 -21.10
CA PRO A 96 8.04 11.69 -21.24
C PRO A 96 8.59 13.14 -21.23
N LYS A 97 7.75 14.16 -21.46
CA LYS A 97 8.16 15.57 -21.46
C LYS A 97 8.08 16.22 -20.08
N TYR A 98 7.28 15.67 -19.16
CA TYR A 98 6.99 16.30 -17.87
C TYR A 98 7.25 15.34 -16.71
N GLU A 99 7.40 15.87 -15.50
CA GLU A 99 7.37 15.01 -14.32
C GLU A 99 5.98 14.38 -14.17
N PRO A 100 5.88 13.12 -13.71
CA PRO A 100 4.60 12.46 -13.47
C PRO A 100 3.68 13.30 -12.58
N VAL A 101 2.40 13.40 -12.95
CA VAL A 101 1.42 14.23 -12.22
C VAL A 101 0.33 13.34 -11.61
N LEU A 102 0.06 13.54 -10.32
CA LEU A 102 -1.04 12.91 -9.61
C LEU A 102 -2.30 13.80 -9.69
N PHE A 103 -3.29 13.35 -10.46
CA PHE A 103 -4.60 13.99 -10.54
C PHE A 103 -5.48 13.54 -9.36
N PRO A 104 -6.36 14.44 -8.87
CA PRO A 104 -7.31 14.08 -7.83
C PRO A 104 -8.45 13.19 -8.36
N PHE A 105 -9.13 12.49 -7.45
CA PHE A 105 -10.33 11.71 -7.79
C PHE A 105 -11.46 12.52 -8.42
N TRP A 106 -11.60 13.77 -7.97
CA TRP A 106 -12.50 14.73 -8.59
C TRP A 106 -11.77 16.06 -8.74
N ASN A 107 -12.02 16.71 -9.86
CA ASN A 107 -11.39 17.97 -10.22
C ASN A 107 -12.20 19.15 -9.65
N ASN A 108 -11.55 20.29 -9.44
CA ASN A 108 -12.29 21.55 -9.31
C ASN A 108 -12.79 22.00 -10.70
N ALA A 109 -13.64 23.03 -10.73
CA ALA A 109 -14.23 23.51 -11.97
C ALA A 109 -13.18 23.94 -13.01
N ASP A 110 -12.11 24.60 -12.56
CA ASP A 110 -11.08 25.11 -13.46
C ASP A 110 -10.25 23.98 -14.10
N LEU A 111 -9.77 23.03 -13.30
CA LEU A 111 -9.05 21.85 -13.77
C LEU A 111 -9.94 20.98 -14.68
N GLU A 112 -11.22 20.84 -14.34
CA GLU A 112 -12.19 20.12 -15.17
C GLU A 112 -12.37 20.83 -16.53
N ASN A 113 -12.49 22.16 -16.54
CA ASN A 113 -12.59 22.94 -17.78
C ASN A 113 -11.32 22.78 -18.63
N MET A 114 -10.12 22.83 -18.03
CA MET A 114 -8.86 22.60 -18.75
C MET A 114 -8.82 21.21 -19.40
N ILE A 115 -9.22 20.19 -18.65
CA ILE A 115 -9.25 18.80 -19.15
C ILE A 115 -10.26 18.66 -20.29
N GLN A 116 -11.43 19.28 -20.16
CA GLN A 116 -12.48 19.23 -21.19
C GLN A 116 -12.06 19.97 -22.47
N MET A 117 -11.46 21.15 -22.34
CA MET A 117 -10.94 21.92 -23.48
C MET A 117 -9.80 21.21 -24.20
N ALA A 118 -8.94 20.49 -23.45
CA ALA A 118 -7.86 19.70 -24.01
C ALA A 118 -8.29 18.28 -24.44
N HIS A 119 -9.53 17.88 -24.16
CA HIS A 119 -10.10 16.53 -24.35
C HIS A 119 -9.46 15.38 -23.55
N SER A 120 -8.35 15.60 -22.84
CA SER A 120 -7.74 14.60 -21.95
C SER A 120 -6.79 15.23 -20.93
N ARG A 121 -6.47 14.49 -19.87
CA ARG A 121 -5.48 14.91 -18.84
C ARG A 121 -4.07 15.08 -19.43
N TYR A 122 -3.67 14.20 -20.35
CA TYR A 122 -2.39 14.29 -21.05
C TYR A 122 -2.32 15.56 -21.90
N ASN A 123 -3.34 15.79 -22.72
CA ASN A 123 -3.40 16.98 -23.57
C ASN A 123 -3.48 18.28 -22.75
N ALA A 124 -4.08 18.25 -21.56
CA ALA A 124 -4.14 19.42 -20.69
C ALA A 124 -2.73 19.85 -20.24
N LEU A 125 -1.85 18.88 -19.95
CA LEU A 125 -0.44 19.16 -19.66
C LEU A 125 0.28 19.77 -20.86
N ASP A 126 0.04 19.25 -22.07
CA ASP A 126 0.64 19.77 -23.30
C ASP A 126 0.11 21.16 -23.70
N MET A 127 -1.18 21.43 -23.47
CA MET A 127 -1.85 22.68 -23.88
C MET A 127 -1.60 23.84 -22.91
N TYR A 128 -1.65 23.58 -21.60
CA TYR A 128 -1.56 24.62 -20.56
C TYR A 128 -0.22 24.63 -19.82
N GLY A 129 0.58 23.58 -19.99
CA GLY A 129 1.84 23.38 -19.25
C GLY A 129 1.62 22.72 -17.89
N SER A 130 2.60 21.93 -17.46
CA SER A 130 2.56 21.17 -16.20
C SER A 130 2.36 22.07 -14.97
N GLN A 131 3.00 23.24 -14.92
CA GLN A 131 2.92 24.15 -13.78
C GLN A 131 1.51 24.73 -13.59
N ALA A 132 0.81 25.08 -14.66
CA ALA A 132 -0.55 25.61 -14.58
C ALA A 132 -1.51 24.54 -14.05
N VAL A 133 -1.42 23.33 -14.61
CA VAL A 133 -2.21 22.18 -14.16
C VAL A 133 -1.93 21.85 -12.69
N LEU A 134 -0.66 21.85 -12.27
CA LEU A 134 -0.29 21.63 -10.87
C LEU A 134 -0.82 22.71 -9.93
N ASN A 135 -0.83 23.98 -10.36
CA ASN A 135 -1.39 25.07 -9.56
C ASN A 135 -2.90 24.85 -9.33
N ASP A 136 -3.63 24.42 -10.36
CA ASP A 136 -5.07 24.15 -10.23
C ASP A 136 -5.37 22.85 -9.49
N ILE A 137 -4.52 21.82 -9.58
CA ILE A 137 -4.61 20.65 -8.69
C ILE A 137 -4.44 21.09 -7.23
N ASN A 138 -3.48 21.96 -6.95
CA ASN A 138 -3.15 22.39 -5.59
C ASN A 138 -4.08 23.47 -5.03
N SER A 139 -4.85 24.16 -5.87
CA SER A 139 -5.83 25.15 -5.43
C SER A 139 -6.98 24.50 -4.65
N SER A 140 -7.31 23.24 -4.96
CA SER A 140 -8.29 22.44 -4.22
C SER A 140 -7.63 21.37 -3.37
N LYS A 141 -7.24 21.76 -2.15
CA LYS A 141 -6.47 20.90 -1.20
C LYS A 141 -7.19 19.61 -0.81
N MET A 142 -8.51 19.62 -0.73
CA MET A 142 -9.29 18.48 -0.22
C MET A 142 -9.30 17.27 -1.18
N PRO A 143 -9.64 17.42 -2.48
CA PRO A 143 -9.59 16.30 -3.43
C PRO A 143 -8.21 15.64 -3.51
N ILE A 144 -7.14 16.44 -3.58
CA ILE A 144 -5.78 15.90 -3.66
C ILE A 144 -5.37 15.21 -2.37
N ALA A 145 -5.71 15.76 -1.20
CA ALA A 145 -5.43 15.12 0.09
C ALA A 145 -6.15 13.76 0.23
N ILE A 146 -7.42 13.68 -0.17
CA ILE A 146 -8.17 12.41 -0.12
C ILE A 146 -7.57 11.38 -1.08
N THR A 147 -7.16 11.83 -2.27
CA THR A 147 -6.47 10.97 -3.25
C THR A 147 -5.18 10.41 -2.66
N VAL A 148 -4.33 11.27 -2.08
CA VAL A 148 -3.08 10.88 -1.40
C VAL A 148 -3.35 9.89 -0.27
N VAL A 149 -4.34 10.16 0.60
CA VAL A 149 -4.71 9.26 1.70
C VAL A 149 -5.16 7.90 1.19
N CYS A 150 -5.96 7.85 0.12
CA CYS A 150 -6.36 6.59 -0.49
C CYS A 150 -5.17 5.81 -1.04
N PHE A 151 -4.25 6.46 -1.76
CA PHE A 151 -3.03 5.80 -2.25
C PHE A 151 -2.18 5.23 -1.11
N ILE A 152 -1.89 6.05 -0.08
CA ILE A 152 -1.11 5.61 1.09
C ILE A 152 -1.79 4.43 1.77
N THR A 153 -3.10 4.52 2.00
CA THR A 153 -3.88 3.48 2.68
C THR A 153 -3.89 2.19 1.87
N THR A 154 -4.25 2.25 0.59
CA THR A 154 -4.31 1.06 -0.27
C THR A 154 -2.95 0.40 -0.39
N TYR A 155 -1.88 1.19 -0.56
CA TYR A 155 -0.53 0.65 -0.66
C TYR A 155 -0.04 0.02 0.65
N THR A 156 -0.35 0.64 1.79
CA THR A 156 -0.07 0.06 3.11
C THR A 156 -0.81 -1.27 3.30
N LEU A 157 -2.09 -1.34 2.90
CA LEU A 157 -2.89 -2.56 3.00
C LEU A 157 -2.30 -3.74 2.21
N VAL A 158 -1.64 -3.49 1.08
CA VAL A 158 -0.93 -4.53 0.31
C VAL A 158 0.07 -5.26 1.23
N PHE A 159 0.96 -4.51 1.89
CA PHE A 159 2.00 -5.12 2.73
C PHE A 159 1.44 -5.67 4.04
N GLU A 160 0.42 -5.02 4.62
CA GLU A 160 -0.24 -5.49 5.83
C GLU A 160 -0.93 -6.85 5.64
N PHE A 161 -1.68 -7.03 4.56
CA PHE A 161 -2.34 -8.30 4.28
C PHE A 161 -1.34 -9.42 4.00
N LEU A 162 -0.22 -9.12 3.36
CA LEU A 162 0.84 -10.08 3.15
C LEU A 162 1.51 -10.49 4.48
N THR A 163 1.81 -9.50 5.33
CA THR A 163 2.39 -9.70 6.66
C THR A 163 1.47 -10.52 7.57
N LEU A 164 0.18 -10.20 7.60
CA LEU A 164 -0.84 -10.95 8.33
C LEU A 164 -1.00 -12.37 7.80
N GLY A 165 -1.05 -12.55 6.47
CA GLY A 165 -1.16 -13.86 5.82
C GLY A 165 -0.05 -14.81 6.27
N PHE A 166 1.21 -14.36 6.20
CA PHE A 166 2.35 -15.14 6.66
C PHE A 166 2.41 -15.28 8.19
N GLY A 167 2.06 -14.22 8.92
CA GLY A 167 2.04 -14.22 10.38
C GLY A 167 1.10 -15.28 10.98
N PHE A 168 -0.12 -15.40 10.44
CA PHE A 168 -1.08 -16.40 10.88
C PHE A 168 -0.63 -17.85 10.59
N ILE A 169 0.10 -18.08 9.49
CA ILE A 169 0.70 -19.38 9.17
C ILE A 169 1.86 -19.70 10.13
N ALA A 170 2.71 -18.70 10.43
CA ALA A 170 3.88 -18.86 11.30
C ALA A 170 3.52 -19.21 12.75
N VAL A 171 2.41 -18.68 13.28
CA VAL A 171 1.94 -18.99 14.64
C VAL A 171 1.51 -20.46 14.78
N ALA A 172 0.89 -21.02 13.73
CA ALA A 172 0.25 -22.34 13.75
C ALA A 172 1.20 -23.51 14.06
N LYS A 173 2.52 -23.34 13.87
CA LYS A 173 3.48 -24.43 14.00
C LYS A 173 4.13 -24.57 15.39
N ASN A 174 3.96 -23.59 16.29
CA ASN A 174 4.56 -23.63 17.63
C ASN A 174 3.83 -24.58 18.62
N ASN A 175 2.74 -25.23 18.20
CA ASN A 175 1.95 -26.12 19.07
C ASN A 175 2.25 -27.62 18.88
N VAL A 176 3.29 -27.97 18.12
CA VAL A 176 3.67 -29.37 17.87
C VAL A 176 5.08 -29.62 18.38
N THR A 177 5.26 -29.50 19.69
CA THR A 177 6.33 -30.19 20.41
C THR A 177 5.72 -30.67 21.72
N PRO A 178 5.31 -31.95 21.84
CA PRO A 178 5.15 -32.55 23.14
C PRO A 178 6.53 -32.53 23.78
N THR A 179 6.68 -31.78 24.86
CA THR A 179 7.77 -31.99 25.81
C THR A 179 7.67 -33.43 26.28
N THR A 180 8.50 -34.31 25.73
CA THR A 180 8.84 -35.57 26.38
C THR A 180 9.49 -35.19 27.70
N ALA A 181 8.74 -35.36 28.79
CA ALA A 181 9.30 -35.34 30.13
C ALA A 181 10.33 -36.47 30.22
N THR A 182 11.55 -36.14 30.59
CA THR A 182 12.58 -37.06 31.09
C THR A 182 13.02 -36.56 32.44
#